data_AF-A0A5N9HG06-F1
#
_entry.id   AF-A0A5N9HG06-F1
#
_cell.length_a   1.000
_cell.length_b   1.000
_cell.length_c   1.000
_cell.angle_alpha   90.00
_cell.angle_beta   90.00
_cell.angle_gamma   90.00
#
_symmetry.space_group_name_H-M   'P 1'
#
loop_
_entity.id
_entity.type
_entity.pdbx_description
1 polymer ?
#
loop_
_entity_poly.entity_id
_entity_poly.type
_entity_poly.pdbx_seq_one_letter_code
_entity_poly.pdbx_strand_id
1 'polypeptide(L)'
;FSLIDPGFDIKRFPAQINMQRPIEAALNLRNNNNFDPSKVVKIHIETSNPGHSGPIPRSGLDGKFSAWYCATVAILDGMINIESFSDQRRFSTDVENLLPNVTYTNNGKTTRTTAIVTATLEDGSEISGSCLDFQGSTESPMSKEQRKEKFCYCATRIMSEHKAEELWEHLNNLENVDNISKIIALSNSN
;
A
#
# COMPACT_ATOMS: atom_id res chain seq x y z
N PHE A 1 18.82 8.86 -19.15
CA PHE A 1 18.83 9.35 -17.76
C PHE A 1 17.52 9.05 -17.03
N SER A 2 16.95 7.85 -17.20
CA SER A 2 15.63 7.50 -16.64
C SER A 2 15.57 7.50 -15.10
N LEU A 3 16.70 7.29 -14.43
CA LEU A 3 16.81 7.36 -12.96
C LEU A 3 16.65 8.79 -12.40
N ILE A 4 16.90 9.82 -13.21
CA ILE A 4 16.79 11.22 -12.80
C ILE A 4 15.48 11.81 -13.34
N ASP A 5 15.16 11.51 -14.60
CA ASP A 5 13.96 12.01 -15.27
C ASP A 5 13.35 10.90 -16.16
N PRO A 6 12.10 10.46 -15.90
CA PRO A 6 11.16 10.95 -14.89
C PRO A 6 11.44 10.41 -13.46
N GLY A 7 12.49 9.62 -13.27
CA GLY A 7 12.79 8.95 -12.01
C GLY A 7 12.21 7.53 -11.96
N PHE A 8 11.90 7.07 -10.74
CA PHE A 8 11.35 5.72 -10.51
C PHE A 8 10.27 5.73 -9.42
N ASP A 9 9.35 4.78 -9.54
CA ASP A 9 8.29 4.59 -8.56
C ASP A 9 8.85 4.07 -7.22
N ILE A 10 8.44 4.69 -6.13
CA ILE A 10 8.65 4.22 -4.77
C ILE A 10 7.31 3.76 -4.23
N LYS A 11 7.12 2.44 -4.11
CA LYS A 11 5.89 1.86 -3.53
C LYS A 11 5.61 2.44 -2.14
N ARG A 12 4.39 2.90 -1.90
CA ARG A 12 3.90 3.30 -0.58
C ARG A 12 3.55 2.10 0.28
N PHE A 13 2.83 1.15 -0.31
CA PHE A 13 2.36 -0.04 0.40
C PHE A 13 3.23 -1.26 0.03
N PRO A 14 3.49 -2.20 0.96
CA PRO A 14 4.33 -3.37 0.72
C PRO A 14 3.62 -4.47 -0.10
N ALA A 15 3.01 -4.09 -1.23
CA ALA A 15 2.25 -4.95 -2.15
C ALA A 15 2.80 -4.86 -3.60
N GLN A 16 2.27 -5.65 -4.53
CA GLN A 16 2.59 -5.53 -5.96
C GLN A 16 2.29 -4.10 -6.45
N ILE A 17 3.05 -3.61 -7.44
CA ILE A 17 2.91 -2.24 -7.96
C ILE A 17 1.47 -1.94 -8.43
N ASN A 18 0.79 -2.93 -9.03
CA ASN A 18 -0.59 -2.81 -9.47
C ASN A 18 -1.59 -2.64 -8.32
N MET A 19 -1.21 -2.97 -7.09
CA MET A 19 -2.06 -2.83 -5.90
C MET A 19 -2.02 -1.41 -5.32
N GLN A 20 -1.05 -0.58 -5.69
CA GLN A 20 -0.93 0.77 -5.10
C GLN A 20 -2.20 1.59 -5.34
N ARG A 21 -2.76 1.55 -6.55
CA ARG A 21 -3.97 2.31 -6.91
C ARG A 21 -5.25 1.76 -6.26
N PRO A 22 -5.55 0.44 -6.29
CA PRO A 22 -6.68 -0.11 -5.54
C PRO A 22 -6.62 0.18 -4.04
N ILE A 23 -5.43 0.09 -3.43
CA ILE A 23 -5.26 0.43 -2.01
C ILE A 23 -5.54 1.92 -1.79
N GLU A 24 -4.94 2.81 -2.59
CA GLU A 24 -5.15 4.24 -2.46
C GLU A 24 -6.62 4.63 -2.67
N ALA A 25 -7.30 4.04 -3.66
CA ALA A 25 -8.72 4.25 -3.90
C ALA A 25 -9.59 3.81 -2.71
N ALA A 26 -9.27 2.66 -2.11
CA ALA A 26 -9.94 2.16 -0.91
C ALA A 26 -9.69 3.06 0.32
N LEU A 27 -8.48 3.58 0.49
CA LEU A 27 -8.16 4.54 1.56
C LEU A 27 -8.84 5.90 1.33
N ASN A 28 -8.90 6.38 0.08
CA ASN A 28 -9.62 7.59 -0.29
C ASN A 28 -11.12 7.47 -0.01
N LEU A 29 -11.72 6.31 -0.33
CA LEU A 29 -13.09 5.99 0.05
C LEU A 29 -13.24 6.11 1.57
N ARG A 30 -12.35 5.48 2.35
CA ARG A 30 -12.44 5.51 3.81
C ARG A 30 -12.28 6.91 4.40
N ASN A 31 -11.30 7.68 3.92
CA ASN A 31 -10.93 8.97 4.50
C ASN A 31 -11.91 10.10 4.14
N ASN A 32 -12.59 9.98 2.99
CA ASN A 32 -13.49 11.03 2.51
C ASN A 32 -14.96 10.81 2.89
N ASN A 33 -15.28 9.68 3.52
CA ASN A 33 -16.64 9.32 3.91
C ASN A 33 -16.69 8.98 5.40
N ASN A 34 -17.74 9.43 6.10
CA ASN A 34 -17.96 9.09 7.50
C ASN A 34 -18.92 7.89 7.60
N PHE A 35 -18.38 6.69 7.75
CA PHE A 35 -19.15 5.45 7.90
C PHE A 35 -18.45 4.47 8.83
N ASP A 36 -19.18 3.46 9.30
CA ASP A 36 -18.62 2.34 10.06
C ASP A 36 -18.14 1.24 9.09
N PRO A 37 -16.84 0.94 9.02
CA PRO A 37 -16.31 -0.10 8.14
C PRO A 37 -16.89 -1.50 8.39
N SER A 38 -17.36 -1.78 9.62
CA SER A 38 -18.01 -3.06 9.94
C SER A 38 -19.37 -3.23 9.25
N LYS A 39 -19.93 -2.14 8.71
CA LYS A 39 -21.20 -2.12 7.97
C LYS A 39 -21.05 -2.36 6.47
N VAL A 40 -19.83 -2.56 5.98
CA VAL A 40 -19.60 -2.88 4.57
C VAL A 40 -19.99 -4.33 4.31
N VAL A 41 -20.90 -4.54 3.37
CA VAL A 41 -21.39 -5.89 3.00
C VAL A 41 -20.89 -6.35 1.63
N LYS A 42 -20.43 -5.42 0.80
CA LYS A 42 -19.94 -5.70 -0.55
C LYS A 42 -18.89 -4.67 -0.95
N ILE A 43 -17.89 -5.10 -1.70
CA ILE A 43 -16.91 -4.22 -2.36
C ILE A 43 -16.90 -4.52 -3.86
N HIS A 44 -16.87 -3.47 -4.68
CA HIS A 44 -16.62 -3.55 -6.11
C HIS A 44 -15.32 -2.83 -6.45
N ILE A 45 -14.47 -3.47 -7.26
CA ILE A 45 -13.16 -2.93 -7.66
C ILE A 45 -13.12 -2.83 -9.18
N GLU A 46 -12.78 -1.65 -9.67
CA GLU A 46 -12.50 -1.41 -11.08
C GLU A 46 -11.02 -1.06 -11.24
N THR A 47 -10.25 -1.88 -11.93
CA THR A 47 -8.83 -1.64 -12.24
C THR A 47 -8.41 -2.43 -13.48
N SER A 48 -7.31 -2.06 -14.12
CA SER A 48 -6.84 -2.75 -15.32
C SER A 48 -6.12 -4.08 -14.99
N ASN A 49 -5.58 -4.18 -13.77
CA ASN A 49 -4.82 -5.34 -13.30
C ASN A 49 -5.14 -5.64 -11.82
N PRO A 50 -5.81 -6.76 -11.53
CA PRO A 50 -6.22 -7.10 -10.18
C PRO A 50 -5.18 -7.92 -9.40
N GLY A 51 -3.98 -8.10 -9.97
CA GLY A 51 -2.91 -8.93 -9.41
C GLY A 51 -3.01 -10.40 -9.84
N HIS A 52 -2.18 -11.25 -9.21
CA HIS A 52 -1.98 -12.65 -9.62
C HIS A 52 -2.57 -13.68 -8.65
N SER A 53 -2.94 -13.29 -7.43
CA SER A 53 -3.41 -14.23 -6.38
C SER A 53 -4.92 -14.45 -6.35
N GLY A 54 -5.65 -13.81 -7.27
CA GLY A 54 -7.10 -13.95 -7.37
C GLY A 54 -7.85 -13.37 -6.15
N PRO A 55 -9.16 -13.66 -6.03
CA PRO A 55 -10.02 -13.03 -5.03
C PRO A 55 -9.80 -13.51 -3.60
N ILE A 56 -9.39 -14.78 -3.42
CA ILE A 56 -9.21 -15.41 -2.11
C ILE A 56 -7.75 -15.87 -1.98
N PRO A 57 -6.85 -15.04 -1.43
CA PRO A 57 -5.45 -15.41 -1.26
C PRO A 57 -5.29 -16.59 -0.30
N ARG A 58 -4.28 -17.44 -0.56
CA ARG A 58 -3.99 -18.65 0.22
C ARG A 58 -3.22 -18.40 1.51
N SER A 59 -2.63 -17.21 1.65
CA SER A 59 -1.89 -16.75 2.84
C SER A 59 -1.88 -15.23 2.90
N GLY A 60 -1.43 -14.65 4.01
CA GLY A 60 -1.22 -13.21 4.13
C GLY A 60 -0.22 -12.68 3.11
N LEU A 61 0.86 -13.43 2.87
CA LEU A 61 1.87 -13.04 1.89
C LEU A 61 1.32 -13.06 0.46
N ASP A 62 0.48 -14.05 0.14
CA ASP A 62 -0.24 -14.15 -1.14
C ASP A 62 -1.19 -12.95 -1.34
N GLY A 63 -1.74 -12.41 -0.24
CA GLY A 63 -2.57 -11.20 -0.24
C GLY A 63 -1.92 -9.97 -0.88
N LYS A 64 -0.58 -9.89 -0.91
CA LYS A 64 0.17 -8.79 -1.54
C LYS A 64 -0.02 -8.67 -3.05
N PHE A 65 -0.61 -9.68 -3.69
CA PHE A 65 -0.85 -9.74 -5.13
C PHE A 65 -2.34 -9.91 -5.44
N SER A 66 -3.25 -9.50 -4.52
CA SER A 66 -4.70 -9.56 -4.70
C SER A 66 -5.36 -8.21 -4.44
N ALA A 67 -5.99 -7.64 -5.47
CA ALA A 67 -6.71 -6.38 -5.34
C ALA A 67 -7.91 -6.51 -4.38
N TRP A 68 -8.60 -7.66 -4.41
CA TRP A 68 -9.70 -8.00 -3.50
C TRP A 68 -9.27 -7.88 -2.05
N TYR A 69 -8.20 -8.57 -1.68
CA TYR A 69 -7.68 -8.56 -0.31
C TYR A 69 -7.15 -7.18 0.08
N CYS A 70 -6.35 -6.56 -0.79
CA CYS A 70 -5.76 -5.25 -0.53
C CYS A 70 -6.82 -4.16 -0.29
N ALA A 71 -7.88 -4.11 -1.10
CA ALA A 71 -8.98 -3.17 -0.91
C ALA A 71 -9.79 -3.47 0.36
N THR A 72 -10.04 -4.75 0.64
CA THR A 72 -10.75 -5.20 1.85
C THR A 72 -10.05 -4.73 3.11
N VAL A 73 -8.75 -5.04 3.25
CA VAL A 73 -7.98 -4.65 4.44
C VAL A 73 -7.81 -3.14 4.52
N ALA A 74 -7.64 -2.44 3.40
CA ALA A 74 -7.57 -0.98 3.38
C ALA A 74 -8.87 -0.34 3.89
N ILE A 75 -10.04 -0.88 3.49
CA ILE A 75 -11.34 -0.41 3.97
C ILE A 75 -11.57 -0.77 5.43
N LEU A 76 -11.20 -1.97 5.90
CA LEU A 76 -11.45 -2.42 7.26
C LEU A 76 -10.50 -1.79 8.30
N ASP A 77 -9.22 -1.62 7.96
CA ASP A 77 -8.19 -1.15 8.89
C ASP A 77 -7.89 0.34 8.72
N GLY A 78 -8.17 0.92 7.56
CA GLY A 78 -7.78 2.29 7.23
C GLY A 78 -6.29 2.50 7.03
N MET A 79 -5.52 1.42 6.94
CA MET A 79 -4.10 1.44 6.64
C MET A 79 -3.69 0.12 5.97
N ILE A 80 -2.58 0.16 5.22
CA ILE A 80 -1.89 -1.03 4.74
C ILE A 80 -0.42 -0.94 5.13
N ASN A 81 0.05 -1.94 5.86
CA ASN A 81 1.41 -2.00 6.39
C ASN A 81 1.99 -3.43 6.21
N ILE A 82 3.08 -3.77 6.90
CA ILE A 82 3.70 -5.10 6.76
C ILE A 82 2.80 -6.18 7.39
N GLU A 83 2.20 -5.87 8.53
CA GLU A 83 1.35 -6.73 9.34
C GLU A 83 0.01 -7.05 8.64
N SER A 84 -0.45 -6.16 7.74
CA SER A 84 -1.57 -6.39 6.83
C SER A 84 -1.42 -7.65 5.98
N PHE A 85 -0.20 -8.17 5.82
CA PHE A 85 0.10 -9.37 5.03
C PHE A 85 0.55 -10.55 5.90
N SER A 86 0.15 -10.56 7.18
CA SER A 86 0.24 -11.73 8.06
C SER A 86 -0.93 -12.70 7.82
N ASP A 87 -0.73 -13.99 8.10
CA ASP A 87 -1.81 -14.97 8.10
C ASP A 87 -2.88 -14.63 9.14
N GLN A 88 -2.47 -14.07 10.29
CA GLN A 88 -3.39 -13.60 11.31
C GLN A 88 -4.39 -12.58 10.76
N ARG A 89 -3.93 -11.57 9.99
CA ARG A 89 -4.85 -10.61 9.36
C ARG A 89 -5.63 -11.25 8.23
N ARG A 90 -4.98 -12.05 7.38
CA ARG A 90 -5.66 -12.69 6.25
C ARG A 90 -6.85 -13.55 6.66
N PHE A 91 -6.71 -14.35 7.72
CA PHE A 91 -7.73 -15.29 8.18
C PHE A 91 -8.59 -14.76 9.35
N SER A 92 -8.53 -13.46 9.61
CA SER A 92 -9.40 -12.83 10.60
C SER A 92 -10.87 -12.87 10.15
N THR A 93 -11.79 -12.93 11.12
CA THR A 93 -13.21 -13.19 10.88
C THR A 93 -13.88 -12.13 9.99
N ASP A 94 -13.57 -10.85 10.20
CA ASP A 94 -14.10 -9.75 9.38
C ASP A 94 -13.64 -9.84 7.93
N VAL A 95 -12.38 -10.19 7.69
CA VAL A 95 -11.85 -10.42 6.33
C VAL A 95 -12.48 -11.66 5.69
N GLU A 96 -12.53 -12.79 6.37
CA GLU A 96 -13.14 -14.03 5.85
C GLU A 96 -14.63 -13.84 5.51
N ASN A 97 -15.35 -13.01 6.28
CA ASN A 97 -16.74 -12.71 6.02
C ASN A 97 -16.95 -11.77 4.82
N LEU A 98 -16.09 -10.75 4.65
CA LEU A 98 -16.26 -9.75 3.60
C LEU A 98 -15.66 -10.16 2.26
N LEU A 99 -14.50 -10.82 2.26
CA LEU A 99 -13.73 -11.13 1.05
C LEU A 99 -14.51 -11.91 -0.04
N PRO A 100 -15.40 -12.87 0.30
CA PRO A 100 -16.24 -13.55 -0.70
C PRO A 100 -17.22 -12.62 -1.44
N ASN A 101 -17.55 -11.45 -0.85
CA ASN A 101 -18.46 -10.46 -1.42
C ASN A 101 -17.73 -9.36 -2.20
N VAL A 102 -16.44 -9.54 -2.49
CA VAL A 102 -15.64 -8.59 -3.25
C VAL A 102 -15.62 -8.99 -4.72
N THR A 103 -16.03 -8.06 -5.57
CA THR A 103 -16.16 -8.26 -7.03
C THR A 103 -15.24 -7.33 -7.80
N TYR A 104 -14.94 -7.69 -9.04
CA TYR A 104 -13.97 -6.99 -9.87
C TYR A 104 -14.44 -6.83 -11.31
N THR A 105 -14.21 -5.65 -11.88
CA THR A 105 -14.35 -5.37 -13.31
C THR A 105 -13.03 -4.87 -13.88
N ASN A 106 -12.64 -5.38 -15.05
CA ASN A 106 -11.53 -4.83 -15.81
C ASN A 106 -11.99 -3.53 -16.51
N ASN A 107 -11.41 -2.39 -16.13
CA ASN A 107 -11.76 -1.09 -16.72
C ASN A 107 -11.03 -0.77 -18.04
N GLY A 108 -10.39 -1.76 -18.65
CA GLY A 108 -9.82 -1.70 -20.00
C GLY A 108 -8.32 -1.34 -20.05
N LYS A 109 -7.82 -1.12 -21.27
CA LYS A 109 -6.44 -0.74 -21.57
C LYS A 109 -6.30 0.79 -21.65
N THR A 110 -6.62 1.52 -20.58
CA THR A 110 -6.29 2.94 -20.55
C THR A 110 -4.79 3.09 -20.28
N THR A 111 -4.13 3.98 -21.03
CA THR A 111 -2.72 4.34 -20.82
C THR A 111 -2.46 4.97 -19.44
N ARG A 112 -3.53 5.37 -18.75
CA ARG A 112 -3.55 5.77 -17.33
C ARG A 112 -4.44 4.81 -16.56
N THR A 113 -3.83 3.86 -15.88
CA THR A 113 -4.54 2.92 -15.01
C THR A 113 -5.20 3.71 -13.89
N THR A 114 -6.52 3.76 -13.85
CA THR A 114 -7.30 4.27 -12.72
C THR A 114 -7.77 3.08 -11.89
N ALA A 115 -7.87 3.27 -10.58
CA ALA A 115 -8.61 2.37 -9.73
C ALA A 115 -9.84 3.09 -9.16
N ILE A 116 -10.98 2.41 -9.16
CA ILE A 116 -12.19 2.82 -8.45
C ILE A 116 -12.54 1.68 -7.50
N VAL A 117 -12.85 2.03 -6.26
CA VAL A 117 -13.35 1.10 -5.26
C VAL A 117 -14.68 1.66 -4.77
N THR A 118 -15.71 0.81 -4.76
CA THR A 118 -17.05 1.13 -4.26
C THR A 118 -17.40 0.14 -3.16
N ALA A 119 -17.89 0.63 -2.03
CA ALA A 119 -18.39 -0.18 -0.93
C ALA A 119 -19.91 0.02 -0.80
N THR A 120 -20.65 -1.08 -0.68
CA THR A 120 -22.08 -1.07 -0.34
C THR A 120 -22.22 -1.35 1.16
N LEU A 121 -23.00 -0.52 1.86
CA LEU A 121 -23.27 -0.67 3.29
C LEU A 121 -24.52 -1.53 3.54
N GLU A 122 -24.72 -1.99 4.78
CA GLU A 122 -25.89 -2.77 5.21
C GLU A 122 -27.24 -2.09 4.89
N ASP A 123 -27.29 -0.76 4.90
CA ASP A 123 -28.49 0.02 4.57
C ASP A 123 -28.73 0.17 3.05
N GLY A 124 -27.85 -0.41 2.23
CA GLY A 124 -27.88 -0.36 0.77
C GLY A 124 -27.24 0.89 0.16
N SER A 125 -26.75 1.84 0.96
CA SER A 125 -26.02 3.00 0.44
C SER A 125 -24.67 2.58 -0.15
N GLU A 126 -24.22 3.32 -1.16
CA GLU A 126 -22.93 3.10 -1.82
C GLU A 126 -22.02 4.32 -1.65
N ILE A 127 -20.78 4.06 -1.30
CA ILE A 127 -19.71 5.05 -1.19
C ILE A 127 -18.53 4.60 -2.05
N SER A 128 -17.81 5.55 -2.64
CA SER A 128 -16.71 5.24 -3.54
C SER A 128 -15.48 6.13 -3.32
N GLY A 129 -14.35 5.61 -3.78
CA GLY A 129 -13.08 6.32 -3.85
C GLY A 129 -12.35 5.94 -5.12
N SER A 130 -11.49 6.83 -5.61
CA SER A 130 -10.73 6.59 -6.82
C SER A 130 -9.28 7.03 -6.67
N CYS A 131 -8.42 6.49 -7.53
CA CYS A 131 -7.01 6.82 -7.61
C CYS A 131 -6.57 6.81 -9.07
N LEU A 132 -6.15 7.97 -9.57
CA LEU A 132 -5.49 8.09 -10.87
C LEU A 132 -3.99 7.77 -10.75
N ASP A 133 -3.31 8.45 -9.83
CA ASP A 133 -1.92 8.24 -9.49
C ASP A 133 -1.77 8.12 -7.99
N PHE A 134 -0.88 7.23 -7.56
CA PHE A 134 -0.64 6.95 -6.15
C PHE A 134 0.58 7.74 -5.68
N GLN A 135 0.56 8.17 -4.41
CA GLN A 135 1.72 8.79 -3.79
C GLN A 135 2.93 7.84 -3.85
N GLY A 136 4.00 8.28 -4.49
CA GLY A 136 5.21 7.49 -4.75
C GLY A 136 5.43 7.16 -6.22
N SER A 137 4.48 7.41 -7.12
CA SER A 137 4.72 7.31 -8.56
C SER A 137 5.63 8.43 -9.06
N THR A 138 6.18 8.29 -10.27
CA THR A 138 6.92 9.39 -10.93
C THR A 138 6.08 10.66 -11.13
N GLU A 139 4.76 10.50 -11.34
CA GLU A 139 3.82 11.63 -11.49
C GLU A 139 3.42 12.27 -10.15
N SER A 140 3.60 11.55 -9.04
CA SER A 140 3.26 12.00 -7.69
C SER A 140 4.32 11.52 -6.68
N PRO A 141 5.58 12.01 -6.77
CA PRO A 141 6.68 11.50 -5.97
C PRO A 141 6.46 11.80 -4.49
N MET A 142 6.87 10.87 -3.62
CA MET A 142 6.88 11.12 -2.17
C MET A 142 7.75 12.33 -1.82
N SER A 143 7.39 13.06 -0.77
CA SER A 143 8.27 14.06 -0.17
C SER A 143 9.50 13.38 0.49
N LYS A 144 10.51 14.18 0.86
CA LYS A 144 11.67 13.67 1.59
C LYS A 144 11.25 13.09 2.95
N GLU A 145 10.31 13.76 3.62
CA GLU A 145 9.76 13.40 4.92
C GLU A 145 9.00 12.07 4.84
N GLN A 146 8.13 11.91 3.84
CA GLN A 146 7.42 10.64 3.60
C GLN A 146 8.38 9.48 3.32
N ARG A 147 9.48 9.72 2.58
CA ARG A 147 10.52 8.71 2.38
C ARG A 147 11.27 8.39 3.68
N LYS A 148 11.56 9.38 4.53
CA LYS A 148 12.19 9.19 5.84
C LYS A 148 11.29 8.37 6.76
N GLU A 149 10.02 8.73 6.87
CA GLU A 149 9.02 7.99 7.65
C GLU A 149 8.95 6.53 7.22
N LYS A 150 8.85 6.28 5.90
CA LYS A 150 8.88 4.93 5.34
C LYS A 150 10.19 4.19 5.66
N PHE A 151 11.33 4.85 5.51
CA PHE A 151 12.64 4.27 5.79
C PHE A 151 12.74 3.85 7.26
N CYS A 152 12.45 4.77 8.18
CA CYS A 152 12.47 4.52 9.62
C CYS A 152 11.48 3.42 9.99
N TYR A 153 10.27 3.42 9.44
CA TYR A 153 9.31 2.33 9.64
C TYR A 153 9.88 0.95 9.31
N CYS A 154 10.62 0.82 8.20
CA CYS A 154 11.27 -0.43 7.83
C CYS A 154 12.47 -0.75 8.72
N ALA A 155 13.36 0.24 8.94
CA ALA A 155 14.62 0.05 9.62
C ALA A 155 14.46 -0.28 11.11
N THR A 156 13.53 0.38 11.81
CA THR A 156 13.32 0.20 13.27
C THR A 156 12.85 -1.19 13.68
N ARG A 157 12.53 -2.06 12.72
CA ARG A 157 12.23 -3.47 12.96
C ARG A 157 13.47 -4.29 13.33
N ILE A 158 14.66 -3.81 12.99
CA ILE A 158 15.93 -4.53 13.21
C ILE A 158 17.00 -3.66 13.89
N MET A 159 16.73 -2.38 14.13
CA MET A 159 17.64 -1.46 14.81
C MET A 159 16.87 -0.42 15.63
N SER A 160 17.57 0.33 16.49
CA SER A 160 16.94 1.41 17.25
C SER A 160 16.55 2.59 16.35
N GLU A 161 15.57 3.39 16.81
CA GLU A 161 15.15 4.62 16.14
C GLU A 161 16.33 5.57 15.88
N HIS A 162 17.16 5.81 16.90
CA HIS A 162 18.35 6.63 16.77
C HIS A 162 19.30 6.15 15.65
N LYS A 163 19.54 4.84 15.56
CA LYS A 163 20.41 4.24 14.55
C LYS A 163 19.79 4.34 13.15
N ALA A 164 18.48 4.17 13.04
CA ALA A 164 17.76 4.36 11.78
C ALA A 164 17.81 5.81 11.29
N GLU A 165 17.62 6.78 12.19
CA GLU A 165 17.74 8.21 11.87
C GLU A 165 19.16 8.58 11.43
N GLU A 166 20.18 8.14 12.17
CA GLU A 166 21.58 8.36 11.81
C GLU A 166 21.91 7.77 10.43
N LEU A 167 21.47 6.54 10.17
CA LEU A 167 21.65 5.90 8.87
C LEU A 167 20.95 6.66 7.75
N TRP A 168 19.73 7.16 7.97
CA TRP A 168 19.02 7.99 7.00
C TRP A 168 19.77 9.27 6.66
N GLU A 169 20.27 10.00 7.66
CA GLU A 169 21.01 11.25 7.42
C GLU A 169 22.30 11.01 6.63
N HIS A 170 23.03 9.93 6.92
CA HIS A 170 24.21 9.56 6.13
C HIS A 170 23.87 9.17 4.69
N LEU A 171 22.81 8.38 4.47
CA LEU A 171 22.39 7.97 3.13
C LEU A 171 21.88 9.16 2.30
N ASN A 172 21.22 10.13 2.93
CA ASN A 172 20.72 11.32 2.24
C ASN A 172 21.80 12.39 2.02
N ASN A 173 23.01 12.21 2.56
CA ASN A 173 24.16 13.09 2.38
C ASN A 173 25.38 12.31 1.84
N LEU A 174 25.10 11.24 1.08
CA LEU A 174 26.09 10.25 0.66
C LEU A 174 27.26 10.85 -0.12
N GLU A 175 27.00 11.89 -0.92
CA GLU A 175 28.00 12.61 -1.71
C GLU A 175 29.08 13.30 -0.85
N ASN A 176 28.79 13.54 0.44
CA ASN A 176 29.68 14.18 1.40
C ASN A 176 30.22 13.19 2.45
N VAL A 177 30.05 11.88 2.25
CA VAL A 177 30.57 10.86 3.17
C VAL A 177 31.97 10.42 2.75
N ASP A 178 32.97 10.78 3.55
CA ASP A 178 34.39 10.48 3.27
C ASP A 178 34.72 8.98 3.22
N ASN A 179 33.96 8.15 3.96
CA ASN A 179 34.22 6.72 4.09
C ASN A 179 32.93 5.91 4.24
N ILE A 180 32.61 5.12 3.21
CA ILE A 180 31.41 4.28 3.13
C ILE A 180 31.33 3.22 4.24
N SER A 181 32.45 2.82 4.84
CA SER A 181 32.48 1.85 5.94
C SER A 181 31.69 2.33 7.17
N LYS A 182 31.54 3.65 7.36
CA LYS A 182 30.69 4.21 8.42
C LYS A 182 29.22 3.83 8.22
N ILE A 183 28.72 3.95 6.98
CA ILE A 183 27.35 3.56 6.61
C ILE A 183 27.17 2.04 6.75
N ILE A 184 28.16 1.26 6.29
CA ILE A 184 28.09 -0.22 6.41
C ILE A 184 27.99 -0.63 7.88
N ALA A 185 28.81 -0.04 8.77
CA ALA A 185 28.76 -0.32 10.19
C ALA A 185 27.40 0.06 10.82
N LEU A 186 26.80 1.17 10.41
CA LEU A 186 25.46 1.59 10.83
C LEU A 186 24.35 0.70 10.26
N SER A 187 24.54 0.07 9.10
CA SER A 187 23.54 -0.80 8.49
C SER A 187 23.44 -2.19 9.15
N ASN A 188 24.45 -2.60 9.92
CA ASN A 188 24.42 -3.87 10.64
C ASN A 188 23.40 -3.79 11.78
N SER A 189 22.43 -4.69 11.81
CA SER A 189 21.65 -4.94 13.02
C SER A 189 22.59 -5.36 14.16
N ASN A 190 22.41 -4.78 15.35
CA ASN A 190 23.20 -5.16 16.53
C ASN A 190 22.99 -6.64 16.88
#